data_AF-A0A259MIK3-F1
#
_entry.id   AF-A0A259MIK3-F1
#
_cell.length_a   1.000
_cell.length_b   1.000
_cell.length_c   1.000
_cell.angle_alpha   90.00
_cell.angle_beta   90.00
_cell.angle_gamma   90.00
#
_symmetry.space_group_name_H-M   'P 1'
#
loop_
_entity.id
_entity.type
_entity.pdbx_description
1 polymer ?
#
loop_
_entity_poly.entity_id
_entity_poly.type
_entity_poly.pdbx_seq_one_letter_code
_entity_poly.pdbx_strand_id
1 'polypeptide(L)' 'MSDSKTREIEEILTEVDTLLRERLKALGVESHHVLLATMPDGAGVVRSNVGPEVLSNMAEMLMDIADEAIKSRPNNAPLN' A
#
# COMPACT_ATOMS: atom_id res chain seq x y z
N MET A 1 -13.72 -16.69 9.93
CA MET A 1 -13.92 -16.44 8.48
C MET A 1 -13.07 -15.27 7.98
N SER A 2 -12.81 -14.22 8.78
CA SER A 2 -11.90 -13.11 8.41
C SER A 2 -10.47 -13.56 8.15
N ASP A 3 -9.93 -14.42 9.02
CA ASP A 3 -8.50 -14.74 9.05
C ASP A 3 -8.02 -15.50 7.79
N SER A 4 -8.90 -16.28 7.15
CA SER A 4 -8.58 -16.98 5.89
C SER A 4 -8.37 -16.01 4.73
N LYS A 5 -9.21 -14.98 4.62
CA LYS A 5 -9.15 -14.02 3.51
C LYS A 5 -7.98 -13.04 3.66
N THR A 6 -7.70 -12.60 4.89
CA THR A 6 -6.51 -11.80 5.18
C THR A 6 -5.25 -12.56 4.77
N ARG A 7 -5.18 -13.85 5.09
CA ARG A 7 -4.07 -14.71 4.71
C ARG A 7 -3.95 -14.89 3.19
N GLU A 8 -5.05 -15.11 2.48
CA GLU A 8 -5.03 -15.18 1.01
C GLU A 8 -4.48 -13.87 0.40
N ILE A 9 -4.87 -12.71 0.94
CA ILE A 9 -4.35 -11.41 0.48
C ILE A 9 -2.88 -11.24 0.83
N GLU A 10 -2.44 -11.68 2.01
CA GLU A 10 -1.02 -11.70 2.38
C GLU A 10 -0.17 -12.55 1.42
N GLU A 11 -0.68 -13.71 1.01
CA GLU A 11 -0.04 -14.60 0.06
C GLU A 11 0.05 -13.92 -1.33
N ILE A 12 -1.06 -13.36 -1.83
CA ILE A 12 -1.08 -12.60 -3.10
C ILE A 12 -0.09 -11.41 -3.06
N LEU A 13 -0.10 -10.61 -1.99
CA LEU A 13 0.82 -9.47 -1.88
C LEU A 13 2.28 -9.91 -1.82
N THR A 14 2.56 -11.09 -1.25
CA THR A 14 3.90 -11.66 -1.22
C THR A 14 4.35 -12.10 -2.63
N GLU A 15 3.46 -12.70 -3.41
CA GLU A 15 3.73 -13.04 -4.81
C GLU A 15 3.99 -11.80 -5.66
N VAL A 16 3.17 -10.75 -5.49
CA VAL A 16 3.34 -9.47 -6.20
C VAL A 16 4.64 -8.78 -5.80
N ASP A 17 4.98 -8.73 -4.51
CA ASP A 17 6.25 -8.16 -4.02
C ASP A 17 7.45 -8.87 -4.65
N THR A 18 7.40 -10.21 -4.69
CA THR A 18 8.46 -11.03 -5.28
C THR A 18 8.62 -10.70 -6.77
N LEU A 19 7.52 -10.73 -7.53
CA LEU A 19 7.56 -10.43 -8.96
C LEU A 19 8.03 -9.00 -9.24
N LEU A 20 7.58 -8.02 -8.45
CA LEU A 20 7.99 -6.63 -8.61
C LEU A 20 9.50 -6.48 -8.41
N ARG A 21 10.05 -7.07 -7.35
CA ARG A 21 11.50 -7.04 -7.08
C ARG A 21 12.30 -7.69 -8.19
N GLU A 22 11.85 -8.84 -8.70
CA GLU A 22 12.51 -9.51 -9.82
C GLU A 22 12.55 -8.63 -11.07
N ARG A 23 11.43 -7.96 -11.39
CA ARG A 23 11.34 -7.07 -12.55
C ARG A 23 12.19 -5.82 -12.40
N LEU A 24 12.17 -5.17 -11.23
CA LEU A 24 13.02 -4.01 -10.93
C LEU A 24 14.50 -4.38 -11.01
N LYS A 25 14.88 -5.52 -10.43
CA LYS A 25 16.25 -6.05 -10.50
C LYS A 25 16.68 -6.34 -11.94
N ALA A 26 15.80 -6.93 -12.76
CA ALA A 26 16.09 -7.19 -14.17
C ALA A 26 16.33 -5.90 -14.99
N LEU A 27 15.77 -4.77 -14.55
CA LEU A 27 16.00 -3.45 -15.13
C LEU A 27 17.19 -2.70 -14.50
N GLY A 28 17.83 -3.26 -13.47
CA GLY A 28 18.90 -2.60 -12.72
C GLY A 28 18.40 -1.39 -11.91
N VAL A 29 17.12 -1.35 -11.56
CA VAL A 29 16.49 -0.27 -10.80
C VAL A 29 16.35 -0.68 -9.34
N GLU A 30 17.00 0.07 -8.45
CA GLU A 30 16.75 -0.02 -7.01
C GLU A 30 15.64 0.98 -6.64
N SER A 31 14.49 0.49 -6.20
CA SER A 31 13.35 1.34 -5.81
C SER A 31 12.77 0.92 -4.47
N HIS A 32 12.61 1.88 -3.57
CA HIS A 32 11.77 1.75 -2.39
C HIS A 32 10.30 1.63 -2.78
N HIS A 33 9.57 0.71 -2.16
CA HIS A 33 8.15 0.49 -2.44
C HIS A 33 7.40 -0.12 -1.25
N VAL A 34 6.11 0.15 -1.24
CA VAL A 34 5.12 -0.36 -0.31
C VAL A 34 3.93 -0.86 -1.12
N LEU A 35 3.49 -2.08 -0.85
CA LEU A 35 2.25 -2.66 -1.36
C LEU A 35 1.26 -2.74 -0.20
N LEU A 36 0.07 -2.19 -0.40
CA LEU A 36 -1.00 -2.11 0.60
C LEU A 36 -2.29 -2.66 -0.01
N ALA A 37 -2.96 -3.53 0.74
CA ALA A 37 -4.36 -3.87 0.50
C ALA A 37 -5.18 -3.51 1.75
N THR A 38 -6.35 -2.90 1.54
CA THR A 38 -7.29 -2.57 2.62
C THR A 38 -8.49 -3.50 2.56
N MET A 39 -8.78 -4.13 3.69
CA MET A 39 -9.96 -4.95 3.89
C MET A 39 -11.22 -4.08 4.05
N PRO A 40 -12.43 -4.62 3.84
CA PRO A 40 -13.67 -3.86 4.01
C PRO A 40 -13.90 -3.28 5.42
N ASP A 41 -13.28 -3.86 6.44
CA ASP A 41 -13.30 -3.36 7.82
C ASP A 41 -12.23 -2.29 8.11
N GLY A 42 -11.44 -1.93 7.09
CA GLY A 42 -10.36 -0.96 7.19
C GLY A 42 -9.01 -1.56 7.62
N ALA A 43 -8.92 -2.87 7.90
CA ALA A 43 -7.64 -3.49 8.21
C ALA A 43 -6.70 -3.49 6.99
N GLY A 44 -5.45 -3.08 7.19
CA GLY A 44 -4.44 -3.04 6.12
C GLY A 44 -3.52 -4.25 6.16
N VAL A 45 -3.27 -4.86 5.00
CA VAL A 45 -2.18 -5.81 4.78
C VAL A 45 -1.06 -5.10 4.02
N VAL A 46 0.15 -5.13 4.58
CA VAL A 46 1.30 -4.41 4.03
C VAL A 46 2.45 -5.35 3.69
N ARG A 47 3.08 -5.13 2.53
CA ARG A 47 4.41 -5.64 2.17
C ARG A 47 5.29 -4.47 1.76
N SER A 48 6.54 -4.46 2.20
CA SER A 48 7.46 -3.38 1.84
C SER A 48 8.91 -3.84 1.81
N ASN A 49 9.76 -3.10 1.11
CA ASN A 49 11.21 -3.27 1.13
C ASN A 49 11.94 -2.19 1.90
N VAL A 50 11.22 -1.36 2.66
CA VAL A 50 11.75 -0.18 3.32
C VAL A 50 11.82 -0.38 4.83
N GLY A 51 12.75 0.33 5.48
CA GLY A 51 12.83 0.37 6.93
C GLY A 51 11.71 1.22 7.55
N PRO A 52 11.51 1.11 8.89
CA PRO A 52 10.45 1.82 9.60
C PRO A 52 10.44 3.34 9.39
N GLU A 53 11.62 3.99 9.37
CA GLU A 53 11.75 5.43 9.17
C GLU A 53 11.18 5.89 7.82
N VAL A 54 11.57 5.21 6.74
CA VAL A 54 11.09 5.52 5.39
C VAL A 54 9.59 5.25 5.27
N LEU A 55 9.10 4.16 5.90
CA LEU A 55 7.69 3.83 5.93
C LEU A 55 6.87 4.91 6.64
N SER A 56 7.36 5.45 7.77
CA SER A 56 6.71 6.55 8.48
C SER A 56 6.59 7.81 7.61
N ASN A 57 7.67 8.19 6.92
CA ASN A 57 7.64 9.34 6.01
C ASN A 57 6.64 9.14 4.86
N MET A 58 6.53 7.92 4.31
CA MET A 58 5.53 7.60 3.29
C MET A 58 4.10 7.67 3.85
N ALA A 59 3.89 7.24 5.09
CA ALA A 59 2.58 7.32 5.74
C ALA A 59 2.14 8.78 5.97
N GLU A 60 3.06 9.66 6.38
CA GLU A 60 2.82 11.10 6.50
C GLU A 60 2.40 11.69 5.16
N MET A 61 3.10 11.36 4.07
CA MET A 61 2.73 11.78 2.73
C MET A 61 1.32 11.32 2.33
N LEU A 62 0.94 10.07 2.66
CA LEU A 62 -0.41 9.57 2.38
C LEU A 62 -1.49 10.30 3.20
N MET A 63 -1.20 10.68 4.44
CA MET A 63 -2.10 11.50 5.26
C MET A 63 -2.29 12.88 4.65
N ASP A 64 -1.21 13.54 4.21
CA ASP A 64 -1.27 14.85 3.58
C ASP A 64 -2.12 14.80 2.29
N ILE A 65 -1.90 13.77 1.45
CA ILE A 65 -2.70 13.55 0.23
C ILE A 65 -4.19 13.37 0.57
N ALA A 66 -4.51 12.60 1.62
CA ALA A 66 -5.88 12.40 2.05
C ALA A 66 -6.53 13.69 2.57
N ASP A 67 -5.81 14.46 3.37
CA ASP A 67 -6.25 15.75 3.90
C ASP A 67 -6.50 16.77 2.79
N GLU A 68 -5.61 16.84 1.80
CA GLU A 68 -5.78 17.67 0.62
C GLU A 68 -7.01 17.24 -0.18
N ALA A 69 -7.19 15.94 -0.42
CA ALA A 69 -8.35 15.41 -1.12
C ALA A 69 -9.66 15.73 -0.40
N ILE A 70 -9.67 15.77 0.94
CA ILE A 70 -10.85 16.19 1.72
C ILE A 70 -11.10 17.69 1.56
N LYS A 71 -10.06 18.53 1.64
CA LYS A 71 -10.16 19.99 1.52
C LYS A 71 -10.56 20.42 0.12
N SER A 72 -10.14 19.70 -0.91
CA SER A 72 -10.42 19.99 -2.31
C SER A 72 -11.76 19.44 -2.80
N ARG A 73 -12.54 18.74 -1.97
CA ARG A 73 -13.87 18.24 -2.34
C ARG A 73 -14.88 19.39 -2.46
N PRO A 74 -15.50 19.61 -3.63
CA PRO A 74 -16.83 20.20 -3.65
C PRO A 74 -17.78 19.19 -2.98
N ASN A 75 -18.64 19.65 -2.08
CA ASN A 75 -19.61 18.82 -1.35
C ASN A 75 -20.28 17.78 -2.30
N ASN A 76 -20.07 16.48 -2.02
CA ASN A 76 -20.79 15.29 -2.53
C ASN A 76 -20.30 14.59 -3.82
N ALA A 77 -19.14 13.92 -3.79
CA ALA A 77 -18.89 12.79 -4.71
C ALA A 77 -18.25 11.60 -3.96
N PRO A 78 -18.68 10.34 -4.21
CA PRO A 78 -18.15 9.16 -3.53
C PRO A 78 -16.75 8.78 -4.03
N LEU A 79 -15.97 8.16 -3.14
CA LEU A 79 -14.66 7.58 -3.43
C LEU A 79 -14.85 6.34 -4.30
N ASN A 80 -14.27 6.34 -5.50
CA ASN A 80 -14.12 5.14 -6.34
C ASN A 80 -12.77 4.48 -6.06
#